data_AF-A0A8H6P0D2-F1
#
_entry.id   AF-A0A8H6P0D2-F1
#
_cell.length_a   1.000
_cell.length_b   1.000
_cell.length_c   1.000
_cell.angle_alpha   90.00
_cell.angle_beta   90.00
_cell.angle_gamma   90.00
#
_symmetry.space_group_name_H-M   'P 1'
#
loop_
_entity.id
_entity.type
_entity.pdbx_description
1 polymer ?
#
loop_
_entity_poly.entity_id
_entity_poly.type
_entity_poly.pdbx_seq_one_letter_code
_entity_poly.pdbx_strand_id
1 'polypeptide(L)'
;MSKTIEFNIFKGSESGDVNPDTIRRTIQPSEVFVEISHAGLCGTDRLFKHKGIALGHEGAGTVRDVGSAVTTFKAGDKVGFGWVRKVCGHCDFCVGGHDQYCQNREQYGKENTEIGAFATHAVWHESMLVKLPDDLEPEYAAPLMCGGATVWTALTCYDIKPGDRVGIQGIGGLGHMAIQFASKLGCDVVVFSSSAAKKDEATGLGANEFHTMENGGLRGAVRPVKHLLWCGNAPPDFSKIFPVMSPDSTIYLLTVSTEQPPLPVMPLISNGIRIQGSAVASRVAVRKMLRFVSLHRIRPIIMTWPMTKDGIQAAFQILEQGKMRMPPTRASNLSPNLLNSIFTSLAHPSRRWSLLRTLQSDNPCDINGELRGTATFHPLQRTPTASDRRDVVYREEGELPNTFGAGLRWTKKYIWRQGENGGISVWFVKVKPTVKQQAQEEEEDEADYLFHNFDFEGQDGAEVDKDNKESAFVSPPVPPLVAGSEDTAVIMARGNHLCINDMYRTAYAFRVRPGSGEVVSWASRHVVKGPKKNQDIVNLYRMGG
;
A
#
# COMPACT_ATOMS: atom_id res chain seq x y z
N MET A 1 -25.06 -11.71 -33.25
CA MET A 1 -25.79 -12.91 -32.79
C MET A 1 -25.54 -13.05 -31.30
N SER A 2 -26.58 -13.27 -30.51
CA SER A 2 -26.46 -13.47 -29.06
C SER A 2 -25.84 -14.84 -28.76
N LYS A 3 -24.74 -14.87 -28.00
CA LYS A 3 -23.99 -16.11 -27.70
C LYS A 3 -24.42 -16.65 -26.35
N THR A 4 -24.95 -17.87 -26.36
CA THR A 4 -25.27 -18.62 -25.14
C THR A 4 -24.08 -19.45 -24.71
N ILE A 5 -23.74 -19.36 -23.43
CA ILE A 5 -22.60 -20.01 -22.79
C ILE A 5 -23.09 -20.82 -21.60
N GLU A 6 -22.42 -21.93 -21.34
CA GLU A 6 -22.67 -22.81 -20.20
C GLU A 6 -21.40 -22.86 -19.35
N PHE A 7 -21.52 -22.71 -18.03
CA PHE A 7 -20.39 -22.76 -17.11
C PHE A 7 -20.82 -23.16 -15.70
N ASN A 8 -19.83 -23.57 -14.90
CA ASN A 8 -20.05 -24.12 -13.57
C ASN A 8 -19.95 -23.04 -12.50
N ILE A 9 -20.80 -23.12 -11.49
CA ILE A 9 -20.85 -22.24 -10.33
C ILE A 9 -20.88 -23.07 -9.05
N PHE A 10 -20.58 -22.44 -7.92
CA PHE A 10 -20.75 -23.03 -6.59
C PHE A 10 -21.79 -22.24 -5.81
N LYS A 11 -22.82 -22.92 -5.32
CA LYS A 11 -23.93 -22.33 -4.56
C LYS A 11 -23.88 -22.75 -3.10
N GLY A 12 -24.37 -21.87 -2.23
CA GLY A 12 -24.73 -22.24 -0.87
C GLY A 12 -25.99 -23.12 -0.83
N SER A 13 -26.25 -23.78 0.28
CA SER A 13 -27.50 -24.51 0.57
C SER A 13 -28.06 -24.08 1.91
N GLU A 14 -29.31 -24.43 2.22
CA GLU A 14 -29.89 -24.13 3.54
C GLU A 14 -29.06 -24.72 4.71
N SER A 15 -28.49 -25.91 4.52
CA SER A 15 -27.57 -26.55 5.48
C SER A 15 -26.22 -25.84 5.62
N GLY A 16 -25.90 -24.90 4.73
CA GLY A 16 -24.60 -24.22 4.66
C GLY A 16 -23.53 -25.04 3.94
N ASP A 17 -23.92 -26.06 3.18
CA ASP A 17 -23.02 -26.79 2.29
C ASP A 17 -22.78 -26.00 1.00
N VAL A 18 -21.65 -26.29 0.36
CA VAL A 18 -21.34 -25.75 -0.97
C VAL A 18 -21.66 -26.83 -1.99
N ASN A 19 -22.46 -26.50 -2.99
CA ASN A 19 -22.86 -27.43 -4.04
C ASN A 19 -22.51 -26.89 -5.42
N PRO A 20 -21.88 -27.71 -6.29
CA PRO A 20 -21.69 -27.33 -7.68
C PRO A 20 -23.04 -27.28 -8.40
N ASP A 21 -23.16 -26.36 -9.34
CA ASP A 21 -24.31 -26.23 -10.24
C ASP A 21 -23.79 -25.76 -11.61
N THR A 22 -24.61 -25.91 -12.66
CA THR A 22 -24.27 -25.51 -14.02
C THR A 22 -25.35 -24.59 -14.55
N ILE A 23 -24.96 -23.41 -15.02
CA ILE A 23 -25.90 -22.42 -15.54
C ILE A 23 -25.64 -22.11 -17.01
N ARG A 24 -26.71 -21.76 -17.72
CA ARG A 24 -26.67 -21.24 -19.08
C ARG A 24 -27.03 -19.76 -19.08
N ARG A 25 -26.20 -18.93 -19.70
CA ARG A 25 -26.49 -17.51 -19.87
C ARG A 25 -26.21 -17.05 -21.29
N THR A 26 -27.01 -16.10 -21.73
CA THR A 26 -26.81 -15.40 -23.01
C THR A 26 -26.14 -14.07 -22.73
N ILE A 27 -24.98 -13.82 -23.33
CA ILE A 27 -24.23 -12.56 -23.16
C ILE A 27 -25.08 -11.41 -23.74
N GLN A 28 -25.45 -10.46 -22.89
CA GLN A 28 -26.20 -9.26 -23.31
C GLN A 28 -25.27 -8.21 -23.95
N PRO A 29 -25.81 -7.21 -24.69
CA PRO A 29 -25.00 -6.25 -25.43
C PRO A 29 -23.93 -5.50 -24.62
N SER A 30 -24.20 -5.17 -23.35
CA SER A 30 -23.27 -4.43 -22.46
C SER A 30 -22.59 -5.33 -21.42
N GLU A 31 -22.59 -6.64 -21.64
CA GLU A 31 -21.96 -7.61 -20.75
C GLU A 31 -20.66 -8.15 -21.33
N VAL A 32 -19.78 -8.58 -20.43
CA VAL A 32 -18.47 -9.14 -20.72
C VAL A 32 -18.43 -10.54 -20.13
N PHE A 33 -17.98 -11.49 -20.93
CA PHE A 33 -17.77 -12.87 -20.50
C PHE A 33 -16.33 -13.06 -20.05
N VAL A 34 -16.16 -13.45 -18.80
CA VAL A 34 -14.88 -13.56 -18.11
C VAL A 34 -14.65 -15.00 -17.70
N GLU A 35 -13.48 -15.56 -18.05
CA GLU A 35 -12.99 -16.79 -17.42
C GLU A 35 -12.34 -16.42 -16.09
N ILE A 36 -12.85 -16.98 -15.01
CA ILE A 36 -12.38 -16.68 -13.66
C ILE A 36 -11.15 -17.54 -13.38
N SER A 37 -10.06 -16.88 -13.03
CA SER A 37 -8.83 -17.54 -12.59
C SER A 37 -8.79 -17.67 -11.07
N HIS A 38 -9.24 -16.64 -10.36
CA HIS A 38 -9.15 -16.54 -8.91
C HIS A 38 -10.38 -15.82 -8.36
N ALA A 39 -10.80 -16.22 -7.16
CA ALA A 39 -11.83 -15.57 -6.41
C ALA A 39 -11.45 -15.47 -4.93
N GLY A 40 -11.64 -14.29 -4.34
CA GLY A 40 -11.43 -14.07 -2.92
C GLY A 40 -12.61 -14.59 -2.09
N LEU A 41 -12.32 -15.04 -0.87
CA LEU A 41 -13.30 -15.43 0.13
C LEU A 41 -13.35 -14.37 1.22
N CYS A 42 -14.50 -13.71 1.35
CA CYS A 42 -14.71 -12.63 2.29
C CYS A 42 -15.66 -13.04 3.43
N GLY A 43 -15.55 -12.36 4.58
CA GLY A 43 -16.45 -12.56 5.73
C GLY A 43 -17.93 -12.46 5.35
N THR A 44 -18.25 -11.61 4.39
CA THR A 44 -19.60 -11.40 3.87
C THR A 44 -20.17 -12.64 3.18
N ASP A 45 -19.36 -13.48 2.52
CA ASP A 45 -19.85 -14.68 1.82
C ASP A 45 -20.51 -15.69 2.79
N ARG A 46 -20.11 -15.66 4.07
CA ARG A 46 -20.72 -16.48 5.13
C ARG A 46 -22.21 -16.17 5.31
N LEU A 47 -22.61 -14.91 5.11
CA LEU A 47 -24.01 -14.47 5.22
C LEU A 47 -24.90 -15.04 4.12
N PHE A 48 -24.29 -15.44 2.99
CA PHE A 48 -24.99 -15.97 1.81
C PHE A 48 -24.88 -17.50 1.66
N LYS A 49 -24.01 -18.15 2.43
CA LYS A 49 -23.82 -19.61 2.44
C LYS A 49 -25.12 -20.38 2.65
N HIS A 50 -26.07 -19.80 3.40
CA HIS A 50 -27.37 -20.41 3.74
C HIS A 50 -28.53 -20.00 2.81
N LYS A 51 -28.26 -19.34 1.68
CA LYS A 51 -29.31 -18.68 0.87
C LYS A 51 -29.67 -19.41 -0.44
N GLY A 52 -29.00 -20.52 -0.76
CA GLY A 52 -29.28 -21.23 -2.03
C GLY A 52 -28.77 -20.51 -3.28
N ILE A 53 -27.87 -19.53 -3.13
CA ILE A 53 -27.40 -18.65 -4.22
C ILE A 53 -25.94 -18.96 -4.60
N ALA A 54 -25.51 -18.48 -5.78
CA ALA A 54 -24.10 -18.52 -6.20
C ALA A 54 -23.21 -17.71 -5.24
N LEU A 55 -22.04 -18.25 -4.90
CA LEU A 55 -21.15 -17.69 -3.89
C LEU A 55 -19.97 -16.92 -4.48
N GLY A 56 -19.32 -16.11 -3.64
CA GLY A 56 -18.14 -15.31 -3.97
C GLY A 56 -18.47 -13.99 -4.65
N HIS A 57 -17.76 -12.92 -4.27
CA HIS A 57 -17.94 -11.57 -4.85
C HIS A 57 -16.64 -10.82 -5.07
N GLU A 58 -15.51 -11.52 -5.09
CA GLU A 58 -14.16 -10.97 -5.23
C GLU A 58 -13.47 -11.65 -6.43
N GLY A 59 -13.91 -11.39 -7.65
CA GLY A 59 -13.45 -12.15 -8.84
C GLY A 59 -12.31 -11.49 -9.62
N ALA A 60 -11.40 -12.30 -10.14
CA ALA A 60 -10.35 -11.89 -11.08
C ALA A 60 -10.09 -12.92 -12.17
N GLY A 61 -9.88 -12.47 -13.40
CA GLY A 61 -9.80 -13.36 -14.56
C GLY A 61 -9.47 -12.67 -15.87
N THR A 62 -9.76 -13.37 -16.97
CA THR A 62 -9.46 -12.93 -18.33
C THR A 62 -10.72 -12.84 -19.16
N VAL A 63 -10.89 -11.75 -19.90
CA VAL A 63 -12.02 -11.59 -20.83
C VAL A 63 -11.91 -12.63 -21.95
N ARG A 64 -12.99 -13.39 -22.17
CA ARG A 64 -13.10 -14.35 -23.26
C ARG A 64 -13.94 -13.84 -24.42
N ASP A 65 -14.99 -13.09 -24.13
CA ASP A 65 -15.88 -12.53 -25.14
C ASP A 65 -16.57 -11.27 -24.61
N VAL A 66 -17.12 -10.46 -25.52
CA VAL A 66 -17.81 -9.21 -25.17
C VAL A 66 -19.14 -9.08 -25.93
N GLY A 67 -20.12 -8.47 -25.28
CA GLY A 67 -21.38 -8.08 -25.90
C GLY A 67 -21.18 -7.02 -26.99
N SER A 68 -22.13 -6.93 -27.91
CA SER A 68 -22.02 -6.09 -29.11
C SER A 68 -21.94 -4.58 -28.85
N ALA A 69 -22.30 -4.11 -27.65
CA ALA A 69 -22.25 -2.70 -27.27
C ALA A 69 -21.03 -2.36 -26.39
N VAL A 70 -20.25 -3.36 -25.97
CA VAL A 70 -19.06 -3.15 -25.13
C VAL A 70 -17.96 -2.50 -25.96
N THR A 71 -17.41 -1.41 -25.46
CA THR A 71 -16.31 -0.68 -26.10
C THR A 71 -15.05 -0.58 -25.24
N THR A 72 -15.17 -0.85 -23.93
CA THR A 72 -14.07 -0.66 -22.97
C THR A 72 -13.19 -1.89 -22.77
N PHE A 73 -13.64 -3.08 -23.20
CA PHE A 73 -12.97 -4.36 -23.02
C PHE A 73 -12.85 -5.13 -24.32
N LYS A 74 -11.84 -6.01 -24.40
CA LYS A 74 -11.67 -6.98 -25.47
C LYS A 74 -11.18 -8.32 -24.91
N ALA A 75 -11.32 -9.39 -25.71
CA ALA A 75 -10.76 -10.70 -25.37
C ALA A 75 -9.26 -10.59 -25.04
N GLY A 76 -8.83 -11.30 -24.00
CA GLY A 76 -7.46 -11.29 -23.48
C GLY A 76 -7.18 -10.23 -22.41
N ASP A 77 -8.05 -9.23 -22.22
CA ASP A 77 -7.88 -8.27 -21.13
C ASP A 77 -7.97 -8.97 -19.76
N LYS A 78 -7.02 -8.69 -18.85
CA LYS A 78 -7.09 -9.10 -17.44
C LYS A 78 -8.01 -8.16 -16.68
N VAL A 79 -8.98 -8.72 -15.95
CA VAL A 79 -10.04 -7.95 -15.30
C VAL A 79 -10.36 -8.44 -13.88
N GLY A 80 -10.88 -7.54 -13.06
CA GLY A 80 -11.45 -7.82 -11.75
C GLY A 80 -12.87 -7.28 -11.61
N PHE A 81 -13.66 -7.88 -10.72
CA PHE A 81 -15.02 -7.47 -10.41
C PHE A 81 -15.38 -7.78 -8.94
N GLY A 82 -16.31 -6.98 -8.39
CA GLY A 82 -16.58 -6.94 -6.96
C GLY A 82 -18.05 -7.08 -6.57
N TRP A 83 -18.40 -6.48 -5.44
CA TRP A 83 -19.75 -6.52 -4.84
C TRP A 83 -20.87 -5.92 -5.72
N VAL A 84 -20.61 -4.79 -6.38
CA VAL A 84 -21.57 -4.10 -7.24
C VAL A 84 -21.37 -4.57 -8.67
N ARG A 85 -22.43 -5.08 -9.30
CA ARG A 85 -22.36 -5.73 -10.62
C ARG A 85 -22.76 -4.82 -11.77
N LYS A 86 -23.71 -3.93 -11.50
CA LYS A 86 -24.26 -2.99 -12.48
C LYS A 86 -24.73 -1.73 -11.77
N VAL A 87 -24.63 -0.61 -12.47
CA VAL A 87 -25.16 0.70 -12.05
C VAL A 87 -25.84 1.38 -13.25
N CYS A 88 -26.72 2.36 -13.01
CA CYS A 88 -27.45 2.99 -14.11
C CYS A 88 -26.61 3.95 -14.96
N GLY A 89 -25.52 4.48 -14.41
CA GLY A 89 -24.59 5.36 -15.13
C GLY A 89 -25.04 6.82 -15.29
N HIS A 90 -26.28 7.17 -14.91
CA HIS A 90 -26.84 8.50 -15.19
C HIS A 90 -27.40 9.23 -13.96
N CYS A 91 -27.54 8.59 -12.79
CA CYS A 91 -27.99 9.28 -11.58
C CYS A 91 -26.86 10.11 -10.96
N ASP A 92 -27.20 11.04 -10.06
CA ASP A 92 -26.24 11.95 -9.42
C ASP A 92 -25.09 11.21 -8.74
N PHE A 93 -25.37 10.06 -8.10
CA PHE A 93 -24.32 9.21 -7.53
C PHE A 93 -23.39 8.62 -8.59
N CYS A 94 -23.94 8.16 -9.72
CA CYS A 94 -23.13 7.61 -10.80
C CYS A 94 -22.24 8.68 -11.44
N VAL A 95 -22.82 9.83 -11.77
CA VAL A 95 -22.11 10.93 -12.44
C VAL A 95 -21.12 11.60 -11.50
N GLY A 96 -21.44 11.69 -10.20
CA GLY A 96 -20.56 12.21 -9.16
C GLY A 96 -19.42 11.27 -8.74
N GLY A 97 -19.27 10.09 -9.34
CA GLY A 97 -18.19 9.15 -9.02
C GLY A 97 -18.41 8.35 -7.72
N HIS A 98 -19.65 8.31 -7.24
CA HIS A 98 -20.13 7.56 -6.08
C HIS A 98 -21.10 6.44 -6.49
N ASP A 99 -20.84 5.79 -7.63
CA ASP A 99 -21.72 4.79 -8.24
C ASP A 99 -22.04 3.57 -7.35
N GLN A 100 -21.25 3.30 -6.30
CA GLN A 100 -21.60 2.29 -5.30
C GLN A 100 -22.89 2.59 -4.53
N TYR A 101 -23.30 3.87 -4.48
CA TYR A 101 -24.54 4.32 -3.86
C TYR A 101 -25.69 4.50 -4.86
N CYS A 102 -25.50 4.13 -6.13
CA CYS A 102 -26.55 4.15 -7.14
C CYS A 102 -27.81 3.41 -6.63
N GLN A 103 -28.98 4.03 -6.74
CA GLN A 103 -30.24 3.44 -6.28
C GLN A 103 -30.71 2.29 -7.19
N ASN A 104 -30.35 2.33 -8.47
CA ASN A 104 -30.66 1.30 -9.48
C ASN A 104 -29.49 0.33 -9.70
N ARG A 105 -28.67 0.10 -8.67
CA ARG A 105 -27.53 -0.81 -8.76
C ARG A 105 -27.97 -2.25 -8.53
N GLU A 106 -27.29 -3.19 -9.19
CA GLU A 106 -27.41 -4.60 -8.88
C GLU A 106 -26.22 -5.04 -8.01
N GLN A 107 -26.49 -5.78 -6.94
CA GLN A 107 -25.47 -6.19 -5.96
C GLN A 107 -25.47 -7.69 -5.75
N TYR A 108 -24.30 -8.22 -5.41
CA TYR A 108 -24.15 -9.61 -5.00
C TYR A 108 -25.14 -9.97 -3.88
N GLY A 109 -25.76 -11.13 -4.02
CA GLY A 109 -26.70 -11.67 -3.06
C GLY A 109 -28.12 -11.11 -3.08
N LYS A 110 -28.43 -10.13 -3.94
CA LYS A 110 -29.77 -9.51 -3.99
C LYS A 110 -30.46 -9.69 -5.34
N GLU A 111 -29.90 -9.13 -6.40
CA GLU A 111 -30.35 -9.39 -7.78
C GLU A 111 -29.60 -10.60 -8.36
N ASN A 112 -29.97 -11.13 -9.53
CA ASN A 112 -29.20 -12.12 -10.32
C ASN A 112 -28.41 -13.12 -9.45
N THR A 113 -29.11 -13.87 -8.61
CA THR A 113 -28.52 -14.66 -7.51
C THR A 113 -27.75 -15.90 -7.98
N GLU A 114 -27.83 -16.21 -9.27
CA GLU A 114 -27.04 -17.22 -9.96
C GLU A 114 -25.64 -16.73 -10.39
N ILE A 115 -25.31 -15.44 -10.21
CA ILE A 115 -23.99 -14.88 -10.52
C ILE A 115 -23.14 -14.74 -9.24
N GLY A 116 -22.05 -15.49 -9.17
CA GLY A 116 -21.03 -15.41 -8.13
C GLY A 116 -19.61 -15.62 -8.70
N ALA A 117 -18.59 -15.29 -7.91
CA ALA A 117 -17.18 -15.43 -8.28
C ALA A 117 -16.63 -16.84 -8.04
N PHE A 118 -17.28 -17.66 -7.19
CA PHE A 118 -16.95 -19.07 -7.06
C PHE A 118 -17.56 -19.83 -8.23
N ALA A 119 -16.91 -19.71 -9.38
CA ALA A 119 -17.37 -20.22 -10.65
C ALA A 119 -16.19 -20.38 -11.61
N THR A 120 -16.36 -21.15 -12.69
CA THR A 120 -15.33 -21.21 -13.75
C THR A 120 -15.36 -19.94 -14.61
N HIS A 121 -16.53 -19.29 -14.72
CA HIS A 121 -16.71 -18.07 -15.50
C HIS A 121 -17.73 -17.13 -14.85
N ALA A 122 -17.75 -15.88 -15.31
CA ALA A 122 -18.80 -14.92 -14.99
C ALA A 122 -19.24 -14.15 -16.25
N VAL A 123 -20.50 -13.71 -16.24
CA VAL A 123 -21.01 -12.70 -17.15
C VAL A 123 -21.22 -11.43 -16.33
N TRP A 124 -20.54 -10.35 -16.70
CA TRP A 124 -20.51 -9.13 -15.89
C TRP A 124 -20.82 -7.90 -16.73
N HIS A 125 -21.53 -6.93 -16.17
CA HIS A 125 -21.78 -5.68 -16.91
C HIS A 125 -20.49 -4.86 -17.00
N GLU A 126 -20.19 -4.30 -18.17
CA GLU A 126 -18.96 -3.51 -18.39
C GLU A 126 -18.83 -2.30 -17.45
N SER A 127 -19.94 -1.82 -16.88
CA SER A 127 -20.00 -0.63 -16.04
C SER A 127 -19.25 -0.80 -14.72
N MET A 128 -19.19 -2.03 -14.19
CA MET A 128 -18.54 -2.36 -12.91
C MET A 128 -17.42 -3.39 -13.06
N LEU A 129 -16.96 -3.64 -14.29
CA LEU A 129 -15.74 -4.40 -14.56
C LEU A 129 -14.54 -3.44 -14.56
N VAL A 130 -13.38 -3.89 -14.06
CA VAL A 130 -12.15 -3.08 -14.04
C VAL A 130 -10.99 -3.85 -14.66
N LYS A 131 -10.14 -3.16 -15.42
CA LYS A 131 -8.88 -3.74 -15.92
C LYS A 131 -7.85 -3.82 -14.82
N LEU A 132 -7.11 -4.92 -14.77
CA LEU A 132 -6.00 -5.09 -13.84
C LEU A 132 -4.71 -4.47 -14.44
N PRO A 133 -3.85 -3.85 -13.62
CA PRO A 133 -2.48 -3.53 -14.02
C PRO A 133 -1.71 -4.77 -14.48
N ASP A 134 -0.81 -4.62 -15.44
CA ASP A 134 -0.04 -5.76 -16.00
C ASP A 134 0.84 -6.44 -14.96
N ASP A 135 1.33 -5.66 -13.99
CA ASP A 135 2.18 -6.08 -12.89
C ASP A 135 1.38 -6.51 -11.64
N LEU A 136 0.07 -6.75 -11.75
CA LEU A 136 -0.75 -7.27 -10.65
C LEU A 136 -1.37 -8.61 -11.03
N GLU A 137 -0.93 -9.65 -10.34
CA GLU A 137 -1.41 -11.02 -10.55
C GLU A 137 -2.87 -11.16 -10.10
N PRO A 138 -3.72 -11.91 -10.84
CA PRO A 138 -5.13 -12.07 -10.51
C PRO A 138 -5.42 -12.58 -9.09
N GLU A 139 -4.56 -13.45 -8.54
CA GLU A 139 -4.71 -13.96 -7.17
C GLU A 139 -4.66 -12.86 -6.11
N TYR A 140 -3.82 -11.85 -6.32
CA TYR A 140 -3.72 -10.68 -5.44
C TYR A 140 -4.75 -9.61 -5.78
N ALA A 141 -5.23 -9.57 -7.03
CA ALA A 141 -6.28 -8.64 -7.45
C ALA A 141 -7.65 -9.00 -6.87
N ALA A 142 -7.96 -10.29 -6.73
CA ALA A 142 -9.28 -10.75 -6.27
C ALA A 142 -9.68 -10.15 -4.90
N PRO A 143 -8.89 -10.26 -3.81
CA PRO A 143 -9.25 -9.66 -2.51
C PRO A 143 -9.34 -8.13 -2.52
N LEU A 144 -8.70 -7.48 -3.49
CA LEU A 144 -8.79 -6.03 -3.64
C LEU A 144 -10.18 -5.61 -4.15
N MET A 145 -10.94 -6.49 -4.82
CA MET A 145 -12.25 -6.16 -5.38
C MET A 145 -13.37 -5.99 -4.34
N CYS A 146 -13.13 -6.35 -3.07
CA CYS A 146 -14.01 -5.96 -1.97
C CYS A 146 -13.25 -5.49 -0.73
N GLY A 147 -12.45 -6.34 -0.07
CA GLY A 147 -11.74 -5.96 1.15
C GLY A 147 -10.82 -4.74 0.93
N GLY A 148 -10.00 -4.77 -0.11
CA GLY A 148 -9.10 -3.66 -0.45
C GLY A 148 -9.88 -2.40 -0.85
N ALA A 149 -10.86 -2.55 -1.73
CA ALA A 149 -11.71 -1.46 -2.20
C ALA A 149 -12.44 -0.75 -1.03
N THR A 150 -12.98 -1.52 -0.09
CA THR A 150 -13.66 -1.00 1.12
C THR A 150 -12.74 -0.13 1.97
N VAL A 151 -11.53 -0.62 2.24
CA VAL A 151 -10.50 0.11 2.99
C VAL A 151 -10.05 1.36 2.23
N TRP A 152 -9.82 1.23 0.92
CA TRP A 152 -9.39 2.35 0.08
C TRP A 152 -10.41 3.49 0.09
N THR A 153 -11.70 3.19 -0.02
CA THR A 153 -12.76 4.21 0.10
C THR A 153 -12.71 4.90 1.46
N ALA A 154 -12.55 4.14 2.55
CA ALA A 154 -12.45 4.73 3.89
C ALA A 154 -11.25 5.68 4.02
N LEU A 155 -10.11 5.31 3.43
CA LEU A 155 -8.89 6.12 3.49
C LEU A 155 -8.89 7.32 2.55
N THR A 156 -9.64 7.30 1.44
CA THR A 156 -9.49 8.30 0.37
C THR A 156 -10.72 9.15 0.09
N CYS A 157 -11.90 8.78 0.59
CA CYS A 157 -13.14 9.53 0.37
C CYS A 157 -13.53 10.44 1.56
N TYR A 158 -12.89 10.31 2.72
CA TYR A 158 -13.29 11.00 3.96
C TYR A 158 -12.18 11.88 4.54
N ASP A 159 -11.41 12.52 3.66
CA ASP A 159 -10.45 13.57 3.99
C ASP A 159 -9.28 13.17 4.90
N ILE A 160 -8.92 11.89 4.98
CA ILE A 160 -7.69 11.47 5.66
C ILE A 160 -6.47 12.03 4.92
N LYS A 161 -5.53 12.63 5.68
CA LYS A 161 -4.34 13.28 5.15
C LYS A 161 -3.06 12.53 5.51
N PRO A 162 -2.00 12.65 4.67
CA PRO A 162 -0.66 12.29 5.12
C PRO A 162 -0.33 13.00 6.44
N GLY A 163 0.30 12.29 7.37
CA GLY A 163 0.59 12.78 8.72
C GLY A 163 -0.53 12.55 9.75
N ASP A 164 -1.78 12.26 9.31
CA ASP A 164 -2.85 11.91 10.25
C ASP A 164 -2.51 10.62 11.00
N ARG A 165 -2.92 10.56 12.27
CA ARG A 165 -2.82 9.35 13.08
C ARG A 165 -4.05 8.47 12.88
N VAL A 166 -3.85 7.30 12.29
CA VAL A 166 -4.91 6.39 11.85
C VAL A 166 -4.85 5.11 12.67
N GLY A 167 -5.89 4.87 13.47
CA GLY A 167 -6.12 3.64 14.19
C GLY A 167 -6.71 2.55 13.29
N ILE A 168 -6.10 1.37 13.26
CA ILE A 168 -6.66 0.18 12.61
C ILE A 168 -7.04 -0.81 13.69
N GLN A 169 -8.34 -1.04 13.86
CA GLN A 169 -8.82 -2.07 14.77
C GLN A 169 -8.96 -3.40 14.03
N GLY A 170 -8.26 -4.42 14.51
CA GLY A 170 -8.31 -5.77 13.97
C GLY A 170 -7.40 -5.98 12.75
N ILE A 171 -6.69 -7.12 12.73
CA ILE A 171 -5.69 -7.47 11.71
C ILE A 171 -6.14 -8.74 10.99
N GLY A 172 -7.26 -8.61 10.26
CA GLY A 172 -7.82 -9.65 9.41
C GLY A 172 -7.64 -9.31 7.92
N GLY A 173 -8.59 -9.77 7.09
CA GLY A 173 -8.60 -9.47 5.66
C GLY A 173 -8.57 -7.97 5.36
N LEU A 174 -9.42 -7.17 6.00
CA LEU A 174 -9.41 -5.71 5.80
C LEU A 174 -8.20 -5.05 6.48
N GLY A 175 -7.90 -5.46 7.72
CA GLY A 175 -6.91 -4.79 8.57
C GLY A 175 -5.51 -4.77 7.98
N HIS A 176 -5.03 -5.89 7.42
CA HIS A 176 -3.69 -5.94 6.84
C HIS A 176 -3.55 -5.05 5.59
N MET A 177 -4.61 -4.93 4.79
CA MET A 177 -4.65 -3.98 3.67
C MET A 177 -4.73 -2.53 4.18
N ALA A 178 -5.47 -2.28 5.24
CA ALA A 178 -5.59 -0.95 5.85
C ALA A 178 -4.26 -0.44 6.40
N ILE A 179 -3.48 -1.30 7.06
CA ILE A 179 -2.13 -0.97 7.52
C ILE A 179 -1.24 -0.60 6.32
N GLN A 180 -1.19 -1.45 5.30
CA GLN A 180 -0.35 -1.20 4.12
C GLN A 180 -0.75 0.08 3.38
N PHE A 181 -2.05 0.30 3.16
CA PHE A 181 -2.54 1.48 2.45
C PHE A 181 -2.29 2.76 3.24
N ALA A 182 -2.65 2.80 4.53
CA ALA A 182 -2.46 3.99 5.36
C ALA A 182 -0.97 4.33 5.51
N SER A 183 -0.11 3.32 5.67
CA SER A 183 1.34 3.51 5.74
C SER A 183 1.90 4.11 4.44
N LYS A 184 1.51 3.58 3.28
CA LYS A 184 1.95 4.10 1.97
C LYS A 184 1.30 5.44 1.59
N LEU A 185 0.17 5.80 2.18
CA LEU A 185 -0.42 7.14 2.11
C LEU A 185 0.27 8.16 3.04
N GLY A 186 1.25 7.71 3.85
CA GLY A 186 2.03 8.58 4.73
C GLY A 186 1.37 8.88 6.08
N CYS A 187 0.44 8.06 6.54
CA CYS A 187 -0.20 8.19 7.85
C CYS A 187 0.69 7.64 8.99
N ASP A 188 0.48 8.11 10.23
CA ASP A 188 0.98 7.47 11.45
C ASP A 188 0.00 6.34 11.85
N VAL A 189 0.35 5.10 11.52
CA VAL A 189 -0.53 3.93 11.65
C VAL A 189 -0.40 3.30 13.03
N VAL A 190 -1.51 3.24 13.77
CA VAL A 190 -1.59 2.59 15.09
C VAL A 190 -2.52 1.40 14.99
N VAL A 191 -2.09 0.24 15.47
CA VAL A 191 -2.90 -0.98 15.40
C VAL A 191 -3.43 -1.35 16.79
N PHE A 192 -4.72 -1.64 16.86
CA PHE A 192 -5.40 -2.14 18.04
C PHE A 192 -5.85 -3.59 17.81
N SER A 193 -5.37 -4.51 18.63
CA SER A 193 -5.63 -5.96 18.51
C SER A 193 -6.07 -6.56 19.85
N SER A 194 -6.84 -7.64 19.84
CA SER A 194 -7.20 -8.37 21.08
C SER A 194 -6.04 -9.20 21.65
N SER A 195 -5.00 -9.47 20.86
CA SER A 195 -3.81 -10.21 21.28
C SER A 195 -2.54 -9.68 20.62
N ALA A 196 -1.39 -9.98 21.23
CA ALA A 196 -0.07 -9.62 20.71
C ALA A 196 0.40 -10.50 19.55
N ALA A 197 -0.35 -11.56 19.19
CA ALA A 197 0.09 -12.61 18.27
C ALA A 197 0.43 -12.12 16.86
N LYS A 198 -0.09 -10.94 16.46
CA LYS A 198 0.12 -10.33 15.14
C LYS A 198 0.91 -9.02 15.20
N LYS A 199 1.65 -8.78 16.29
CA LYS A 199 2.44 -7.55 16.46
C LYS A 199 3.50 -7.40 15.38
N ASP A 200 4.38 -8.38 15.25
CA ASP A 200 5.51 -8.31 14.31
C ASP A 200 5.02 -8.22 12.86
N GLU A 201 3.93 -8.90 12.57
CA GLU A 201 3.27 -8.84 11.29
C GLU A 201 2.70 -7.46 10.98
N ALA A 202 1.95 -6.86 11.92
CA ALA A 202 1.43 -5.51 11.77
C ALA A 202 2.56 -4.48 11.54
N THR A 203 3.66 -4.61 12.29
CA THR A 203 4.86 -3.78 12.11
C THR A 203 5.47 -3.99 10.73
N GLY A 204 5.61 -5.24 10.27
CA GLY A 204 6.11 -5.59 8.94
C GLY A 204 5.26 -5.03 7.79
N LEU A 205 3.95 -4.89 8.02
CA LEU A 205 3.01 -4.29 7.08
C LEU A 205 3.04 -2.75 7.06
N GLY A 206 3.74 -2.13 8.00
CA GLY A 206 3.93 -0.68 8.08
C GLY A 206 3.22 0.02 9.24
N ALA A 207 2.79 -0.71 10.28
CA ALA A 207 2.31 -0.09 11.51
C ALA A 207 3.46 0.60 12.27
N ASN A 208 3.20 1.80 12.77
CA ASN A 208 4.14 2.58 13.59
C ASN A 208 4.04 2.24 15.08
N GLU A 209 2.89 1.75 15.52
CA GLU A 209 2.57 1.48 16.92
C GLU A 209 1.55 0.34 17.02
N PHE A 210 1.64 -0.48 18.07
CA PHE A 210 0.77 -1.63 18.28
C PHE A 210 0.34 -1.73 19.74
N HIS A 211 -0.96 -1.90 19.96
CA HIS A 211 -1.55 -2.06 21.29
C HIS A 211 -2.44 -3.28 21.38
N THR A 212 -2.31 -3.99 22.49
CA THR A 212 -3.26 -5.03 22.90
C THR A 212 -4.39 -4.41 23.71
N MET A 213 -5.62 -4.72 23.33
CA MET A 213 -6.85 -4.41 24.04
C MET A 213 -7.23 -5.60 24.92
N GLU A 214 -6.50 -5.82 26.02
CA GLU A 214 -6.76 -6.92 26.95
C GLU A 214 -7.96 -6.63 27.84
N ASN A 215 -8.82 -7.62 28.08
CA ASN A 215 -10.07 -7.45 28.84
C ASN A 215 -10.95 -6.28 28.33
N GLY A 216 -10.75 -5.87 27.07
CA GLY A 216 -11.44 -4.73 26.48
C GLY A 216 -10.92 -3.36 26.94
N GLY A 217 -9.65 -3.19 27.24
CA GLY A 217 -9.10 -1.85 27.49
C GLY A 217 -7.67 -1.74 27.00
N LEU A 218 -7.24 -0.52 26.69
CA LEU A 218 -5.83 -0.23 26.50
C LEU A 218 -5.08 -0.34 27.82
N ARG A 219 -3.88 -0.91 27.77
CA ARG A 219 -2.91 -0.78 28.87
C ARG A 219 -2.10 0.50 28.67
N GLY A 220 -2.26 1.45 29.60
CA GLY A 220 -1.49 2.69 29.62
C GLY A 220 -2.05 3.80 28.72
N ALA A 221 -1.36 4.93 28.73
CA ALA A 221 -1.73 6.09 27.92
C ALA A 221 -1.31 5.87 26.46
N VAL A 222 -2.24 6.10 25.54
CA VAL A 222 -1.98 6.07 24.09
C VAL A 222 -2.30 7.43 23.51
N ARG A 223 -1.42 7.93 22.64
CA ARG A 223 -1.68 9.19 21.94
C ARG A 223 -2.94 9.03 21.07
N PRO A 224 -3.95 9.92 21.21
CA PRO A 224 -5.24 9.74 20.54
C PRO A 224 -5.15 9.74 19.02
N VAL A 225 -6.01 8.96 18.35
CA VAL A 225 -6.07 8.87 16.89
C VAL A 225 -7.11 9.84 16.30
N LYS A 226 -6.87 10.35 15.09
CA LYS A 226 -7.81 11.23 14.37
C LYS A 226 -8.84 10.45 13.56
N HIS A 227 -8.42 9.29 13.07
CA HIS A 227 -9.24 8.38 12.27
C HIS A 227 -9.14 6.98 12.85
N LEU A 228 -10.24 6.23 12.88
CA LEU A 228 -10.22 4.82 13.26
C LEU A 228 -11.01 3.97 12.27
N LEU A 229 -10.34 3.04 11.60
CA LEU A 229 -10.97 2.04 10.75
C LEU A 229 -11.25 0.79 11.58
N TRP A 230 -12.53 0.44 11.69
CA TRP A 230 -12.96 -0.77 12.36
C TRP A 230 -12.97 -1.95 11.38
N CYS A 231 -11.90 -2.76 11.40
CA CYS A 231 -11.69 -3.89 10.51
C CYS A 231 -11.92 -5.26 11.17
N GLY A 232 -12.22 -5.30 12.47
CA GLY A 232 -12.56 -6.52 13.21
C GLY A 232 -13.96 -7.05 12.89
N ASN A 233 -14.17 -8.34 13.14
CA ASN A 233 -15.47 -9.00 12.94
C ASN A 233 -16.46 -8.80 14.11
N ALA A 234 -15.95 -8.47 15.30
CA ALA A 234 -16.80 -8.18 16.45
C ALA A 234 -17.49 -6.81 16.29
N PRO A 235 -18.69 -6.63 16.86
CA PRO A 235 -19.32 -5.32 16.96
C PRO A 235 -18.40 -4.30 17.67
N PRO A 236 -18.47 -3.01 17.28
CA PRO A 236 -17.69 -1.96 17.95
C PRO A 236 -18.14 -1.77 19.39
N ASP A 237 -17.17 -1.71 20.31
CA ASP A 237 -17.39 -1.30 21.69
C ASP A 237 -16.94 0.15 21.85
N PHE A 238 -17.87 1.07 21.62
CA PHE A 238 -17.58 2.51 21.62
C PHE A 238 -17.07 3.02 22.98
N SER A 239 -17.45 2.37 24.09
CA SER A 239 -16.95 2.75 25.42
C SER A 239 -15.44 2.59 25.55
N LYS A 240 -14.85 1.66 24.78
CA LYS A 240 -13.42 1.36 24.75
C LYS A 240 -12.67 2.14 23.68
N ILE A 241 -13.36 2.50 22.61
CA ILE A 241 -12.78 3.22 21.48
C ILE A 241 -12.72 4.72 21.77
N PHE A 242 -13.79 5.32 22.28
CA PHE A 242 -13.87 6.77 22.47
C PHE A 242 -12.72 7.37 23.29
N PRO A 243 -12.21 6.71 24.37
CA PRO A 243 -11.04 7.22 25.10
C PRO A 243 -9.75 7.31 24.28
N VAL A 244 -9.67 6.61 23.15
CA VAL A 244 -8.48 6.58 22.27
C VAL A 244 -8.62 7.52 21.07
N MET A 245 -9.78 8.14 20.93
CA MET A 245 -10.08 9.08 19.86
C MET A 245 -9.72 10.51 20.27
N SER A 246 -9.16 11.28 19.35
CA SER A 246 -8.99 12.72 19.53
C SER A 246 -10.34 13.45 19.44
N PRO A 247 -10.48 14.66 20.00
CA PRO A 247 -11.60 15.53 19.65
C PRO A 247 -11.67 15.78 18.13
N ASP A 248 -12.88 15.95 17.61
CA ASP A 248 -13.15 16.14 16.18
C ASP A 248 -12.67 14.95 15.31
N SER A 249 -12.70 13.72 15.81
CA SER A 249 -12.24 12.53 15.08
C SER A 249 -13.35 11.78 14.36
N THR A 250 -12.97 10.80 13.52
CA THR A 250 -13.93 9.98 12.75
C THR A 250 -13.65 8.48 12.91
N ILE A 251 -14.71 7.69 13.12
CA ILE A 251 -14.69 6.23 13.17
C ILE A 251 -15.40 5.69 11.92
N TYR A 252 -14.74 4.79 11.18
CA TYR A 252 -15.26 4.15 9.98
C TYR A 252 -15.63 2.70 10.28
N LEU A 253 -16.92 2.39 10.23
CA LEU A 253 -17.42 1.04 10.48
C LEU A 253 -17.39 0.23 9.18
N LEU A 254 -16.42 -0.68 9.06
CA LEU A 254 -16.25 -1.53 7.86
C LEU A 254 -16.73 -2.97 8.09
N THR A 255 -17.08 -3.32 9.33
CA THR A 255 -17.64 -4.62 9.67
C THR A 255 -19.13 -4.67 9.35
N VAL A 256 -19.59 -5.82 8.85
CA VAL A 256 -21.01 -6.10 8.65
C VAL A 256 -21.49 -6.91 9.84
N SER A 257 -22.30 -6.29 10.70
CA SER A 257 -22.94 -6.94 11.85
C SER A 257 -24.40 -6.52 11.93
N THR A 258 -25.26 -7.42 12.40
CA THR A 258 -26.66 -7.13 12.72
C THR A 258 -26.85 -6.67 14.17
N GLU A 259 -25.81 -6.74 15.00
CA GLU A 259 -25.85 -6.31 16.38
C GLU A 259 -25.82 -4.77 16.48
N GLN A 260 -26.52 -4.24 17.48
CA GLN A 260 -26.63 -2.81 17.74
C GLN A 260 -25.86 -2.44 19.01
N PRO A 261 -24.57 -2.12 18.91
CA PRO A 261 -23.77 -1.79 20.09
C PRO A 261 -24.23 -0.47 20.74
N PRO A 262 -24.21 -0.37 22.07
CA PRO A 262 -24.61 0.85 22.77
C PRO A 262 -23.69 2.01 22.42
N LEU A 263 -24.27 3.17 22.09
CA LEU A 263 -23.55 4.37 21.69
C LEU A 263 -23.50 5.39 22.84
N PRO A 264 -22.31 5.74 23.38
CA PRO A 264 -22.18 6.77 24.41
C PRO A 264 -22.45 8.17 23.83
N VAL A 265 -23.70 8.63 23.89
CA VAL A 265 -24.14 9.90 23.25
C VAL A 265 -23.41 11.13 23.80
N MET A 266 -23.25 11.25 25.12
CA MET A 266 -22.59 12.42 25.71
C MET A 266 -21.13 12.56 25.27
N PRO A 267 -20.27 11.53 25.36
CA PRO A 267 -18.91 11.57 24.81
C PRO A 267 -18.84 11.82 23.29
N LEU A 268 -19.79 11.29 22.51
CA LEU A 268 -19.88 11.54 21.06
C LEU A 268 -20.05 13.05 20.80
N ILE A 269 -20.99 13.69 21.50
CA ILE A 269 -21.29 15.12 21.37
C ILE A 269 -20.14 15.97 21.90
N SER A 270 -19.69 15.73 23.14
CA SER A 270 -18.71 16.60 23.82
C SER A 270 -17.36 16.62 23.13
N ASN A 271 -16.98 15.52 22.45
CA ASN A 271 -15.73 15.42 21.70
C ASN A 271 -15.91 15.63 20.19
N GLY A 272 -17.13 15.85 19.69
CA GLY A 272 -17.39 16.02 18.25
C GLY A 272 -16.98 14.81 17.41
N ILE A 273 -17.11 13.59 17.94
CA ILE A 273 -16.73 12.36 17.23
C ILE A 273 -17.77 12.04 16.15
N ARG A 274 -17.31 11.69 14.95
CA ARG A 274 -18.15 11.23 13.83
C ARG A 274 -18.10 9.72 13.71
N ILE A 275 -19.24 9.11 13.41
CA ILE A 275 -19.33 7.71 12.98
C ILE A 275 -19.75 7.71 11.51
N GLN A 276 -18.84 7.29 10.63
CA GLN A 276 -19.01 7.32 9.18
C GLN A 276 -19.31 5.92 8.65
N GLY A 277 -20.46 5.77 8.01
CA GLY A 277 -20.78 4.59 7.21
C GLY A 277 -20.03 4.59 5.89
N SER A 278 -19.57 3.43 5.42
CA SER A 278 -18.88 3.30 4.14
C SER A 278 -19.23 1.97 3.49
N ALA A 279 -19.69 2.00 2.24
CA ALA A 279 -19.96 0.80 1.46
C ALA A 279 -18.93 0.65 0.33
N VAL A 280 -18.18 -0.46 0.34
CA VAL A 280 -17.33 -0.93 -0.77
C VAL A 280 -16.56 0.21 -1.47
N ALA A 281 -16.61 0.33 -2.80
CA ALA A 281 -16.00 1.43 -3.54
C ALA A 281 -16.73 1.72 -4.85
N SER A 282 -16.61 2.96 -5.33
CA SER A 282 -16.97 3.29 -6.70
C SER A 282 -15.99 2.68 -7.70
N ARG A 283 -16.40 2.55 -8.96
CA ARG A 283 -15.49 2.08 -10.02
C ARG A 283 -14.25 2.95 -10.16
N VAL A 284 -14.37 4.26 -9.91
CA VAL A 284 -13.25 5.22 -9.96
C VAL A 284 -12.29 4.97 -8.80
N ALA A 285 -12.82 4.75 -7.60
CA ALA A 285 -12.03 4.41 -6.43
C ALA A 285 -11.26 3.09 -6.61
N VAL A 286 -11.90 2.04 -7.16
CA VAL A 286 -11.22 0.77 -7.46
C VAL A 286 -10.07 0.97 -8.46
N ARG A 287 -10.26 1.74 -9.54
CA ARG A 287 -9.19 2.01 -10.51
C ARG A 287 -8.02 2.79 -9.89
N LYS A 288 -8.30 3.76 -9.02
CA LYS A 288 -7.27 4.52 -8.29
C LYS A 288 -6.51 3.62 -7.33
N MET A 289 -7.21 2.76 -6.59
CA MET A 289 -6.62 1.76 -5.71
C MET A 289 -5.71 0.81 -6.49
N LEU A 290 -6.16 0.26 -7.63
CA LEU A 290 -5.35 -0.66 -8.44
C LEU A 290 -4.05 -0.01 -8.94
N ARG A 291 -4.10 1.27 -9.32
CA ARG A 291 -2.89 2.03 -9.66
C ARG A 291 -1.97 2.22 -8.44
N PHE A 292 -2.55 2.51 -7.28
CA PHE A 292 -1.80 2.69 -6.04
C PHE A 292 -1.10 1.41 -5.58
N VAL A 293 -1.80 0.27 -5.59
CA VAL A 293 -1.20 -1.02 -5.19
C VAL A 293 -0.10 -1.46 -6.15
N SER A 294 -0.27 -1.23 -7.46
CA SER A 294 0.77 -1.46 -8.48
C SER A 294 2.00 -0.58 -8.19
N LEU A 295 1.81 0.74 -8.05
CA LEU A 295 2.89 1.70 -7.78
C LEU A 295 3.71 1.35 -6.54
N HIS A 296 3.05 0.89 -5.47
CA HIS A 296 3.67 0.60 -4.19
C HIS A 296 3.95 -0.88 -3.93
N ARG A 297 3.75 -1.75 -4.95
CA ARG A 297 3.87 -3.22 -4.84
C ARG A 297 3.12 -3.81 -3.65
N ILE A 298 1.95 -3.26 -3.35
CA ILE A 298 1.12 -3.77 -2.26
C ILE A 298 0.45 -5.04 -2.75
N ARG A 299 0.57 -6.11 -1.95
CA ARG A 299 -0.10 -7.38 -2.17
C ARG A 299 -0.91 -7.74 -0.93
N PRO A 300 -2.18 -8.15 -1.07
CA PRO A 300 -2.87 -8.80 0.02
C PRO A 300 -2.10 -10.06 0.42
N ILE A 301 -2.06 -10.35 1.71
CA ILE A 301 -1.55 -11.64 2.17
C ILE A 301 -2.68 -12.66 1.99
N ILE A 302 -2.41 -13.69 1.20
CA ILE A 302 -3.42 -14.67 0.80
C ILE A 302 -3.06 -16.08 1.26
N MET A 303 -4.11 -16.89 1.41
CA MET A 303 -4.05 -18.34 1.46
C MET A 303 -4.85 -18.86 0.27
N THR A 304 -4.37 -19.92 -0.38
CA THR A 304 -4.98 -20.44 -1.60
C THR A 304 -5.58 -21.81 -1.39
N TRP A 305 -6.76 -22.01 -1.96
CA TRP A 305 -7.41 -23.31 -2.08
C TRP A 305 -7.83 -23.54 -3.53
N PRO A 306 -7.88 -24.79 -4.00
CA PRO A 306 -8.46 -25.09 -5.30
C PRO A 306 -9.95 -24.71 -5.31
N MET A 307 -10.42 -24.15 -6.43
CA MET A 307 -11.83 -23.77 -6.60
C MET A 307 -12.69 -25.01 -6.92
N THR A 308 -12.79 -25.89 -5.92
CA THR A 308 -13.63 -27.09 -5.89
C THR A 308 -14.59 -26.99 -4.72
N LYS A 309 -15.62 -27.85 -4.68
CA LYS A 309 -16.54 -27.94 -3.53
C LYS A 309 -15.77 -28.07 -2.21
N ASP A 310 -14.86 -29.05 -2.14
CA ASP A 310 -14.09 -29.33 -0.92
C ASP A 310 -13.12 -28.18 -0.57
N GLY A 311 -12.48 -27.58 -1.57
CA GLY A 311 -11.57 -26.45 -1.37
C GLY A 311 -12.29 -25.22 -0.83
N ILE A 312 -13.46 -24.89 -1.37
CA ILE A 312 -14.30 -23.78 -0.89
C ILE A 312 -14.81 -24.08 0.52
N GLN A 313 -15.27 -25.31 0.80
CA GLN A 313 -15.72 -25.69 2.14
C GLN A 313 -14.58 -25.60 3.18
N ALA A 314 -13.39 -26.07 2.83
CA ALA A 314 -12.21 -25.95 3.69
C ALA A 314 -11.85 -24.48 3.95
N ALA A 315 -11.88 -23.61 2.93
CA ALA A 315 -11.63 -22.18 3.10
C ALA A 315 -12.66 -21.52 4.04
N PHE A 316 -13.95 -21.85 3.90
CA PHE A 316 -14.99 -21.37 4.84
C PHE A 316 -14.73 -21.83 6.27
N GLN A 317 -14.37 -23.09 6.49
CA GLN A 317 -14.08 -23.61 7.83
C GLN A 317 -12.90 -22.87 8.48
N ILE A 318 -11.82 -22.59 7.74
CA ILE A 318 -10.68 -21.82 8.24
C ILE A 318 -11.08 -20.38 8.58
N LEU A 319 -11.93 -19.75 7.76
CA LEU A 319 -12.47 -18.41 8.01
C LEU A 319 -13.32 -18.36 9.28
N GLU A 320 -14.25 -19.30 9.43
CA GLU A 320 -15.18 -19.40 10.56
C GLU A 320 -14.45 -19.67 11.88
N GLN A 321 -13.35 -20.43 11.85
CA GLN A 321 -12.50 -20.67 13.01
C GLN A 321 -11.62 -19.46 13.38
N GLY A 322 -11.63 -18.37 12.60
CA GLY A 322 -10.73 -17.23 12.79
C GLY A 322 -9.26 -17.58 12.55
N LYS A 323 -9.00 -18.69 11.84
CA LYS A 323 -7.66 -19.22 11.56
C LYS A 323 -7.15 -18.84 10.18
N MET A 324 -7.77 -17.86 9.52
CA MET A 324 -7.15 -17.18 8.39
C MET A 324 -5.85 -16.54 8.88
N ARG A 325 -4.77 -17.28 8.65
CA ARG A 325 -3.43 -16.90 9.05
C ARG A 325 -2.77 -16.30 7.84
N MET A 326 -2.24 -15.12 8.07
CA MET A 326 -1.28 -14.56 7.17
C MET A 326 -0.01 -15.39 7.41
N PRO A 327 0.51 -16.14 6.40
CA PRO A 327 1.85 -16.69 6.52
C PRO A 327 2.79 -15.56 6.95
N PRO A 328 3.81 -15.84 7.79
CA PRO A 328 4.76 -14.80 8.17
C PRO A 328 5.21 -14.11 6.89
N THR A 329 4.95 -12.80 6.80
CA THR A 329 5.38 -11.97 5.69
C THR A 329 6.83 -12.36 5.40
N ARG A 330 7.18 -12.61 4.13
CA ARG A 330 8.59 -12.57 3.72
C ARG A 330 9.09 -11.18 4.09
N ALA A 331 9.58 -11.04 5.32
CA ALA A 331 10.36 -9.89 5.75
C ALA A 331 11.49 -9.75 4.73
N SER A 332 12.01 -8.54 4.55
CA SER A 332 13.26 -8.33 3.82
C SER A 332 14.20 -9.50 4.10
N ASN A 333 14.65 -10.24 3.09
CA ASN A 333 15.52 -11.41 3.28
C ASN A 333 16.90 -11.04 3.90
N LEU A 334 17.08 -9.77 4.29
CA LEU A 334 18.19 -9.26 5.07
C LEU A 334 17.78 -9.23 6.55
N SER A 335 18.62 -9.81 7.41
CA SER A 335 18.38 -9.79 8.85
C SER A 335 18.33 -8.34 9.37
N PRO A 336 17.48 -8.03 10.37
CA PRO A 336 17.45 -6.71 11.01
C PRO A 336 18.83 -6.26 11.49
N ASN A 337 19.69 -7.20 11.91
CA ASN A 337 21.07 -6.94 12.28
C ASN A 337 21.91 -6.38 11.12
N LEU A 338 21.77 -6.94 9.91
CA LEU A 338 22.50 -6.46 8.74
C LEU A 338 22.02 -5.05 8.33
N LEU A 339 20.71 -4.81 8.33
CA LEU A 339 20.16 -3.47 8.06
C LEU A 339 20.62 -2.44 9.10
N ASN A 340 20.70 -2.87 10.36
CA ASN A 340 21.25 -2.08 11.45
C ASN A 340 22.72 -1.72 11.21
N SER A 341 23.56 -2.70 10.85
CA SER A 341 24.97 -2.47 10.53
C SER A 341 25.15 -1.51 9.35
N ILE A 342 24.35 -1.65 8.28
CA ILE A 342 24.41 -0.75 7.11
C ILE A 342 24.10 0.68 7.52
N PHE A 343 23.00 0.90 8.24
CA PHE A 343 22.60 2.25 8.67
C PHE A 343 23.64 2.85 9.62
N THR A 344 24.11 2.08 10.60
CA THR A 344 25.15 2.50 11.54
C THR A 344 26.46 2.83 10.84
N SER A 345 26.83 2.04 9.83
CA SER A 345 28.03 2.28 9.03
C SER A 345 27.91 3.55 8.20
N LEU A 346 26.76 3.84 7.57
CA LEU A 346 26.53 5.10 6.86
C LEU A 346 26.57 6.31 7.78
N ALA A 347 25.95 6.19 8.96
CA ALA A 347 25.76 7.23 9.96
C ALA A 347 27.00 7.53 10.82
N HIS A 348 28.11 6.82 10.62
CA HIS A 348 29.28 6.95 11.48
C HIS A 348 29.88 8.38 11.39
N PRO A 349 30.04 9.12 12.50
CA PRO A 349 30.38 10.56 12.48
C PRO A 349 31.69 10.92 11.76
N SER A 350 32.66 10.01 11.75
CA SER A 350 33.94 10.21 11.07
C SER A 350 33.87 10.00 9.55
N ARG A 351 32.73 9.56 9.01
CA ARG A 351 32.60 9.26 7.58
C ARG A 351 32.12 10.47 6.80
N ARG A 352 32.91 10.82 5.79
CA ARG A 352 32.55 11.78 4.76
C ARG A 352 32.65 11.06 3.43
N TRP A 353 31.67 11.29 2.57
CA TRP A 353 31.59 10.65 1.27
C TRP A 353 31.95 11.66 0.19
N SER A 354 32.94 11.35 -0.65
CA SER A 354 33.16 12.07 -1.89
C SER A 354 32.07 11.70 -2.89
N LEU A 355 31.35 12.70 -3.40
CA LEU A 355 30.20 12.55 -4.28
C LEU A 355 30.56 12.98 -5.70
N LEU A 356 30.34 12.08 -6.67
CA LEU A 356 30.23 12.38 -8.09
C LEU A 356 28.77 12.22 -8.52
N ARG A 357 28.16 13.30 -9.01
CA ARG A 357 26.78 13.36 -9.47
C ARG A 357 26.75 13.60 -10.96
N THR A 358 26.03 12.77 -11.71
CA THR A 358 25.72 12.97 -13.12
C THR A 358 24.25 13.33 -13.24
N LEU A 359 23.97 14.50 -13.83
CA LEU A 359 22.63 15.01 -14.07
C LEU A 359 22.34 14.98 -15.56
N GLN A 360 21.24 14.35 -15.94
CA GLN A 360 20.69 14.40 -17.28
C GLN A 360 19.23 14.84 -17.21
N SER A 361 18.85 15.83 -18.02
CA SER A 361 17.47 16.26 -18.16
C SER A 361 17.14 16.72 -19.57
N ASP A 362 15.94 16.36 -20.03
CA ASP A 362 15.40 16.85 -21.31
C ASP A 362 14.92 18.31 -21.23
N ASN A 363 14.77 18.86 -20.03
CA ASN A 363 14.39 20.26 -19.85
C ASN A 363 15.64 21.15 -20.01
N PRO A 364 15.68 22.06 -21.00
CA PRO A 364 16.86 22.90 -21.24
C PRO A 364 17.15 23.89 -20.10
N CYS A 365 16.20 24.11 -19.19
CA CYS A 365 16.39 24.96 -18.01
C CYS A 365 17.06 24.22 -16.84
N ASP A 366 17.21 22.90 -16.91
CA ASP A 366 17.80 22.10 -15.84
C ASP A 366 19.31 21.95 -16.03
N ILE A 367 20.04 21.86 -14.91
CA ILE A 367 21.49 21.62 -14.93
C ILE A 367 21.76 20.21 -15.47
N ASN A 368 22.62 20.14 -16.47
CA ASN A 368 23.11 18.91 -17.07
C ASN A 368 24.63 18.78 -16.87
N GLY A 369 25.14 17.56 -16.77
CA GLY A 369 26.56 17.25 -16.65
C GLY A 369 26.99 16.71 -15.29
N GLU A 370 28.29 16.79 -15.00
CA GLU A 370 28.89 16.25 -13.78
C GLU A 370 29.07 17.33 -12.70
N LEU A 371 28.65 17.01 -11.48
CA LEU A 371 28.88 17.80 -10.27
C LEU A 371 29.71 16.99 -9.28
N ARG A 372 30.63 17.67 -8.59
CA ARG A 372 31.42 17.10 -7.49
C ARG A 372 31.00 17.73 -6.18
N GLY A 373 31.05 16.95 -5.12
CA GLY A 373 30.68 17.41 -3.79
C GLY A 373 31.05 16.42 -2.71
N THR A 374 30.47 16.63 -1.54
CA THR A 374 30.56 15.73 -0.40
C THR A 374 29.18 15.38 0.12
N ALA A 375 29.07 14.23 0.78
CA ALA A 375 27.87 13.87 1.53
C ALA A 375 28.24 13.42 2.95
N THR A 376 27.41 13.77 3.93
CA THR A 376 27.59 13.43 5.34
C THR A 376 26.27 12.98 5.97
N PHE A 377 26.40 12.22 7.05
CA PHE A 377 25.30 11.80 7.90
C PHE A 377 25.59 12.31 9.32
N HIS A 378 24.64 13.06 9.89
CA HIS A 378 24.76 13.58 11.25
C HIS A 378 23.58 13.10 12.10
N PRO A 379 23.81 12.54 13.30
CA PRO A 379 22.71 12.21 14.20
C PRO A 379 21.83 13.43 14.45
N LEU A 380 20.52 13.26 14.34
CA LEU A 380 19.57 14.29 14.73
C LEU A 380 19.47 14.26 16.26
N GLN A 381 20.00 15.27 16.95
CA GLN A 381 19.81 15.39 18.40
C GLN A 381 18.32 15.61 18.67
N ARG A 382 17.77 14.89 19.66
CA ARG A 382 16.40 15.06 20.15
C ARG A 382 16.40 14.99 21.65
N THR A 383 15.43 15.64 22.27
CA THR A 383 15.16 15.56 23.70
C THR A 383 14.78 14.11 24.09
N PRO A 384 15.12 13.63 25.31
CA PRO A 384 15.25 12.20 25.64
C PRO A 384 13.95 11.37 25.70
N THR A 385 12.80 11.92 25.32
CA THR A 385 11.48 11.29 25.55
C THR A 385 10.94 10.51 24.34
N ALA A 386 11.61 10.52 23.20
CA ALA A 386 11.21 9.74 22.03
C ALA A 386 11.91 8.37 22.02
N SER A 387 11.12 7.29 22.13
CA SER A 387 11.54 5.89 22.02
C SER A 387 12.51 5.62 20.85
N ASP A 388 13.62 4.93 21.11
CA ASP A 388 14.55 4.10 20.28
C ASP A 388 14.78 4.38 18.77
N ARG A 389 14.28 5.50 18.23
CA ARG A 389 14.32 5.85 16.81
C ARG A 389 15.64 6.56 16.49
N ARG A 390 16.40 6.01 15.54
CA ARG A 390 17.65 6.61 15.04
C ARG A 390 17.39 7.42 13.77
N ASP A 391 17.30 8.73 13.94
CA ASP A 391 17.19 9.69 12.85
C ASP A 391 18.58 10.29 12.56
N VAL A 392 18.94 10.37 11.27
CA VAL A 392 20.14 11.05 10.81
C VAL A 392 19.81 12.05 9.70
N VAL A 393 20.42 13.22 9.78
CA VAL A 393 20.40 14.22 8.72
C VAL A 393 21.44 13.82 7.67
N TYR A 394 20.95 13.44 6.49
CA TYR A 394 21.74 13.24 5.31
C TYR A 394 21.87 14.58 4.56
N ARG A 395 23.10 15.06 4.36
CA ARG A 395 23.39 16.31 3.65
C ARG A 395 24.36 16.05 2.53
N GLU A 396 24.07 16.64 1.37
CA GLU A 396 25.01 16.76 0.26
C GLU A 396 25.33 18.24 0.01
N GLU A 397 26.55 18.52 -0.40
CA GLU A 397 26.94 19.85 -0.85
C GLU A 397 28.12 19.83 -1.82
N GLY A 398 28.18 20.82 -2.71
CA GLY A 398 29.27 21.00 -3.65
C GLY A 398 29.26 22.38 -4.29
N GLU A 399 30.21 22.62 -5.18
CA GLU A 399 30.29 23.83 -5.99
C GLU A 399 29.67 23.59 -7.36
N LEU A 400 29.02 24.62 -7.92
CA LEU A 400 28.56 24.61 -9.29
C LEU A 400 29.73 24.94 -10.24
N PRO A 401 29.75 24.37 -11.47
CA PRO A 401 30.73 24.74 -12.47
C PRO A 401 30.69 26.25 -12.76
N ASN A 402 31.85 26.86 -13.01
CA ASN A 402 31.98 28.30 -13.26
C ASN A 402 31.09 28.83 -14.39
N THR A 403 30.66 27.96 -15.32
CA THR A 403 29.69 28.28 -16.38
C THR A 403 28.33 28.75 -15.86
N PHE A 404 27.99 28.47 -14.61
CA PHE A 404 26.75 28.90 -13.95
C PHE A 404 26.95 30.12 -13.03
N GLY A 405 28.19 30.58 -12.84
CA GLY A 405 28.57 31.65 -11.92
C GLY A 405 29.63 31.18 -10.92
N ALA A 406 30.73 31.92 -10.84
CA ALA A 406 31.83 31.59 -9.93
C ALA A 406 31.39 31.66 -8.46
N GLY A 407 31.70 30.63 -7.68
CA GLY A 407 31.44 30.58 -6.25
C GLY A 407 30.02 30.17 -5.83
N LEU A 408 29.15 29.78 -6.76
CA LEU A 408 27.84 29.24 -6.41
C LEU A 408 27.95 27.83 -5.85
N ARG A 409 27.20 27.54 -4.78
CA ARG A 409 27.15 26.23 -4.12
C ARG A 409 25.76 25.63 -4.23
N TRP A 410 25.70 24.31 -4.28
CA TRP A 410 24.45 23.55 -4.22
C TRP A 410 24.44 22.71 -2.94
N THR A 411 23.25 22.52 -2.37
CA THR A 411 23.04 21.68 -1.19
C THR A 411 21.77 20.86 -1.34
N LYS A 412 21.75 19.69 -0.70
CA LYS A 412 20.57 18.82 -0.62
C LYS A 412 20.50 18.24 0.78
N LYS A 413 19.31 18.12 1.35
CA LYS A 413 19.12 17.59 2.70
C LYS A 413 17.90 16.67 2.78
N TYR A 414 18.07 15.54 3.46
CA TYR A 414 17.01 14.60 3.81
C TYR A 414 17.20 14.11 5.25
N ILE A 415 16.12 13.63 5.87
CA ILE A 415 16.22 12.84 7.10
C ILE A 415 16.06 11.37 6.75
N TRP A 416 17.05 10.56 7.11
CA TRP A 416 16.96 9.10 7.03
C TRP A 416 16.62 8.60 8.42
N ARG A 417 15.55 7.83 8.54
CA ARG A 417 15.03 7.31 9.79
C ARG A 417 15.06 5.80 9.78
N GLN A 418 15.67 5.22 10.81
CA GLN A 418 15.64 3.79 11.05
C GLN A 418 14.53 3.42 12.03
N GLY A 419 13.70 2.46 11.64
CA GLY A 419 12.68 1.85 12.49
C GLY A 419 13.23 0.69 13.35
N GLU A 420 12.46 0.27 14.34
CA GLU A 420 12.81 -0.82 15.27
C GLU A 420 13.09 -2.17 14.56
N ASN A 421 12.47 -2.39 13.40
CA ASN A 421 12.64 -3.60 12.58
C ASN A 421 13.85 -3.53 11.62
N GLY A 422 14.67 -2.47 11.69
CA GLY A 422 15.80 -2.24 10.79
C GLY A 422 15.42 -1.58 9.46
N GLY A 423 14.13 -1.37 9.18
CA GLY A 423 13.66 -0.65 8.00
C GLY A 423 14.15 0.80 7.96
N ILE A 424 14.41 1.33 6.77
CA ILE A 424 14.90 2.70 6.57
C ILE A 424 13.86 3.48 5.77
N SER A 425 13.57 4.70 6.21
CA SER A 425 12.66 5.65 5.54
C SER A 425 13.37 6.97 5.29
N VAL A 426 13.09 7.60 4.14
CA VAL A 426 13.67 8.89 3.73
C VAL A 426 12.58 9.95 3.75
N TRP A 427 12.87 11.07 4.39
CA TRP A 427 11.94 12.18 4.62
C TRP A 427 12.52 13.48 4.08
N PHE A 428 11.66 14.33 3.52
CA PHE A 428 12.05 15.70 3.23
C PHE A 428 12.28 16.48 4.54
N VAL A 429 13.25 17.38 4.52
CA VAL A 429 13.47 18.32 5.62
C VAL A 429 12.62 19.56 5.38
N LYS A 430 11.95 20.02 6.43
CA LYS A 430 11.07 21.19 6.39
C LYS A 430 11.85 22.44 6.02
N VAL A 431 11.42 23.14 4.96
CA VAL A 431 12.01 24.41 4.53
C VAL A 431 11.37 25.54 5.33
N LYS A 432 12.15 26.21 6.19
CA LYS A 432 11.68 27.36 6.97
C LYS A 432 11.91 28.66 6.18
N PRO A 433 10.95 29.61 6.15
CA PRO A 433 11.11 30.88 5.44
C PRO A 433 12.19 31.76 6.08
N THR A 434 13.03 32.37 5.25
CA THR A 434 14.28 33.08 5.60
C THR A 434 14.11 34.38 6.40
N VAL A 435 12.89 34.77 6.80
CA VAL A 435 12.59 36.13 7.31
C VAL A 435 12.83 36.30 8.81
N LYS A 436 13.25 35.26 9.55
CA LYS A 436 13.61 35.36 10.97
C LYS A 436 15.02 34.84 11.25
N GLN A 437 16.04 35.50 10.69
CA GLN A 437 17.42 35.36 11.17
C GLN A 437 17.79 36.56 12.07
N GLN A 438 17.14 36.65 13.22
CA GLN A 438 17.63 37.41 14.37
C GLN A 438 17.24 36.67 15.67
N ALA A 439 17.89 35.53 15.90
CA ALA A 439 18.21 35.00 17.23
C ALA A 439 19.10 33.76 17.04
N GLN A 440 20.20 33.68 17.78
CA GLN A 440 21.08 32.52 17.86
C GLN A 440 20.40 31.39 18.64
N GLU A 441 19.41 30.73 18.04
CA GLU A 441 19.09 29.35 18.39
C GLU A 441 19.48 28.50 17.19
N GLU A 442 20.41 27.56 17.38
CA GLU A 442 20.69 26.49 16.43
C GLU A 442 19.43 25.62 16.32
N GLU A 443 18.43 26.07 15.55
CA GLU A 443 17.17 25.37 15.42
C GLU A 443 17.36 24.06 14.64
N GLU A 444 16.96 22.95 15.26
CA GLU A 444 17.10 21.58 14.75
C GLU A 444 16.34 21.31 13.42
N ASP A 445 16.89 20.42 12.59
CA ASP A 445 16.26 19.95 11.36
C ASP A 445 15.00 19.10 11.66
N GLU A 446 13.86 19.46 11.07
CA GLU A 446 12.57 18.78 11.27
C GLU A 446 12.16 18.00 10.01
N ALA A 447 11.61 16.79 10.19
CA ALA A 447 11.02 16.02 9.09
C ALA A 447 9.67 16.63 8.67
N ASP A 448 9.46 16.81 7.37
CA ASP A 448 8.24 17.38 6.80
C ASP A 448 7.26 16.26 6.39
N TYR A 449 7.53 15.62 5.25
CA TYR A 449 6.74 14.47 4.78
C TYR A 449 7.63 13.34 4.25
N LEU A 450 7.07 12.14 4.27
CA LEU A 450 7.75 10.93 3.81
C LEU A 450 8.01 11.03 2.31
N PHE A 451 9.27 10.89 1.91
CA PHE A 451 9.64 10.71 0.52
C PHE A 451 9.35 9.25 0.14
N HIS A 452 10.10 8.29 0.67
CA HIS A 452 9.82 6.88 0.45
C HIS A 452 10.43 6.00 1.54
N ASN A 453 9.96 4.75 1.61
CA ASN A 453 10.61 3.69 2.39
C ASN A 453 11.62 2.95 1.50
N PHE A 454 12.66 2.37 2.09
CA PHE A 454 13.55 1.45 1.41
C PHE A 454 12.88 0.08 1.28
N ASP A 455 12.86 -0.43 0.06
CA ASP A 455 12.52 -1.81 -0.28
C ASP A 455 13.81 -2.54 -0.70
N PHE A 456 14.35 -3.39 0.18
CA PHE A 456 15.64 -4.08 -0.01
C PHE A 456 15.48 -5.38 -0.80
N GLU A 457 16.36 -5.62 -1.77
CA GLU A 457 16.32 -6.83 -2.62
C GLU A 457 17.32 -7.94 -2.22
N GLY A 458 16.89 -9.19 -2.41
CA GLY A 458 17.69 -10.43 -2.42
C GLY A 458 16.79 -11.63 -2.10
N GLN A 459 16.85 -12.82 -2.67
CA GLN A 459 17.51 -13.38 -3.84
C GLN A 459 16.42 -14.11 -4.64
N ASP A 460 15.90 -13.53 -5.71
CA ASP A 460 15.24 -14.32 -6.75
C ASP A 460 16.03 -14.02 -8.02
N GLY A 461 16.73 -15.04 -8.53
CA GLY A 461 17.42 -15.01 -9.80
C GLY A 461 16.43 -14.96 -10.96
N ALA A 462 15.66 -13.88 -11.04
CA ALA A 462 14.99 -13.52 -12.27
C ALA A 462 16.04 -12.83 -13.16
N GLU A 463 16.50 -13.55 -14.18
CA GLU A 463 17.10 -12.90 -15.34
C GLU A 463 16.20 -11.73 -15.74
N VAL A 464 16.78 -10.54 -15.77
CA VAL A 464 16.11 -9.36 -16.30
C VAL A 464 15.86 -9.66 -17.78
N ASP A 465 14.62 -10.01 -18.09
CA ASP A 465 14.15 -10.16 -19.46
C ASP A 465 14.47 -8.87 -20.21
N LYS A 466 15.43 -8.96 -21.14
CA LYS A 466 16.02 -7.80 -21.83
C LYS A 466 15.03 -7.15 -22.81
N ASP A 467 13.86 -7.76 -23.03
CA ASP A 467 12.88 -7.30 -24.02
C ASP A 467 11.68 -6.54 -23.44
N ASN A 468 11.58 -6.39 -22.12
CA ASN A 468 10.48 -5.62 -21.53
C ASN A 468 10.86 -4.14 -21.31
N LYS A 469 10.58 -3.30 -22.32
CA LYS A 469 10.74 -1.84 -22.24
C LYS A 469 9.81 -1.26 -21.17
N GLU A 470 10.44 -0.67 -20.15
CA GLU A 470 9.89 -0.02 -18.95
C GLU A 470 9.49 -0.96 -17.79
N SER A 471 10.50 -1.54 -17.12
CA SER A 471 10.31 -1.98 -15.74
C SER A 471 9.84 -0.78 -14.88
N ALA A 472 8.91 -1.01 -13.95
CA ALA A 472 8.37 0.02 -13.06
C ALA A 472 9.41 0.64 -12.10
N PHE A 473 10.66 0.15 -12.11
CA PHE A 473 11.75 0.53 -11.22
C PHE A 473 13.01 0.85 -11.99
N VAL A 474 13.77 1.80 -11.48
CA VAL A 474 15.07 2.14 -12.07
C VAL A 474 16.13 1.21 -11.49
N SER A 475 17.00 0.68 -12.36
CA SER A 475 18.12 -0.14 -11.90
C SER A 475 19.09 0.70 -11.08
N PRO A 476 19.53 0.21 -9.91
CA PRO A 476 20.53 0.91 -9.12
C PRO A 476 21.86 0.96 -9.88
N PRO A 477 22.61 2.06 -9.77
CA PRO A 477 23.96 2.16 -10.30
C PRO A 477 24.91 1.27 -9.50
N VAL A 478 25.94 0.75 -10.15
CA VAL A 478 26.96 -0.07 -9.48
C VAL A 478 27.81 0.81 -8.56
N PRO A 479 27.91 0.50 -7.25
CA PRO A 479 28.76 1.27 -6.34
C PRO A 479 30.24 1.15 -6.74
N PRO A 480 31.02 2.24 -6.62
CA PRO A 480 32.44 2.23 -6.98
C PRO A 480 33.22 1.12 -6.28
N LEU A 481 34.18 0.51 -6.99
CA LEU A 481 35.16 -0.38 -6.36
C LEU A 481 36.14 0.44 -5.52
N VAL A 482 36.53 -0.10 -4.37
CA VAL A 482 37.54 0.49 -3.48
C VAL A 482 38.73 -0.47 -3.45
N ALA A 483 39.95 0.05 -3.48
CA ALA A 483 41.14 -0.79 -3.39
C ALA A 483 41.11 -1.63 -2.08
N GLY A 484 41.37 -2.94 -2.17
CA GLY A 484 41.25 -3.85 -1.03
C GLY A 484 39.81 -4.25 -0.65
N SER A 485 38.85 -4.13 -1.59
CA SER A 485 37.44 -4.50 -1.40
C SER A 485 36.97 -5.65 -2.31
N GLU A 486 37.87 -6.58 -2.64
CA GLU A 486 37.60 -7.70 -3.56
C GLU A 486 36.51 -8.64 -2.99
N ASP A 487 36.50 -8.86 -1.68
CA ASP A 487 35.49 -9.64 -0.96
C ASP A 487 34.31 -8.78 -0.47
N THR A 488 33.60 -8.09 -1.37
CA THR A 488 32.41 -7.29 -1.03
C THR A 488 31.13 -7.76 -1.71
N ALA A 489 29.99 -7.58 -1.04
CA ALA A 489 28.67 -7.81 -1.60
C ALA A 489 27.96 -6.48 -1.91
N VAL A 490 27.03 -6.47 -2.86
CA VAL A 490 26.19 -5.29 -3.15
C VAL A 490 24.76 -5.57 -2.70
N ILE A 491 24.28 -4.74 -1.79
CA ILE A 491 22.90 -4.76 -1.30
C ILE A 491 22.14 -3.63 -1.97
N MET A 492 20.99 -3.94 -2.55
CA MET A 492 20.18 -2.98 -3.29
C MET A 492 18.93 -2.60 -2.49
N ALA A 493 18.55 -1.33 -2.57
CA ALA A 493 17.28 -0.84 -2.04
C ALA A 493 16.60 0.07 -3.06
N ARG A 494 15.27 0.15 -3.03
CA ARG A 494 14.49 0.99 -3.94
C ARG A 494 13.42 1.77 -3.21
N GLY A 495 12.93 2.83 -3.84
CA GLY A 495 11.84 3.64 -3.34
C GLY A 495 11.10 4.34 -4.48
N ASN A 496 9.78 4.42 -4.38
CA ASN A 496 8.97 5.20 -5.31
C ASN A 496 8.17 6.25 -4.53
N HIS A 497 8.01 7.43 -5.13
CA HIS A 497 7.21 8.51 -4.57
C HIS A 497 6.50 9.28 -5.68
N LEU A 498 5.19 9.48 -5.53
CA LEU A 498 4.42 10.38 -6.38
C LEU A 498 4.28 11.74 -5.67
N CYS A 499 4.92 12.77 -6.21
CA CYS A 499 4.77 14.14 -5.72
C CYS A 499 3.91 14.95 -6.68
N ILE A 500 2.63 15.16 -6.35
CA ILE A 500 1.64 15.91 -7.14
C ILE A 500 1.51 15.35 -8.58
N ASN A 501 2.39 15.77 -9.50
CA ASN A 501 2.42 15.37 -10.92
C ASN A 501 3.72 14.66 -11.34
N ASP A 502 4.70 14.55 -10.44
CA ASP A 502 6.02 14.01 -10.73
C ASP A 502 6.19 12.65 -10.05
N MET A 503 6.59 11.65 -10.82
CA MET A 503 6.94 10.31 -10.37
C MET A 503 8.43 10.20 -10.12
N TYR A 504 8.82 10.05 -8.86
CA TYR A 504 10.19 9.79 -8.43
C TYR A 504 10.38 8.29 -8.27
N ARG A 505 11.32 7.74 -9.03
CA ARG A 505 11.80 6.37 -8.87
C ARG A 505 13.25 6.43 -8.42
N THR A 506 13.51 5.92 -7.23
CA THR A 506 14.84 5.96 -6.60
C THR A 506 15.37 4.55 -6.39
N ALA A 507 16.65 4.37 -6.64
CA ALA A 507 17.35 3.13 -6.38
C ALA A 507 18.69 3.42 -5.71
N TYR A 508 19.08 2.54 -4.80
CA TYR A 508 20.27 2.63 -3.98
C TYR A 508 21.01 1.31 -4.08
N ALA A 509 22.33 1.38 -4.06
CA ALA A 509 23.18 0.20 -3.93
C ALA A 509 24.27 0.50 -2.91
N PHE A 510 24.46 -0.41 -1.98
CA PHE A 510 25.44 -0.34 -0.89
C PHE A 510 26.43 -1.49 -1.07
N ARG A 511 27.70 -1.16 -1.30
CA ARG A 511 28.76 -2.16 -1.28
C ARG A 511 29.19 -2.37 0.16
N VAL A 512 29.01 -3.59 0.67
CA VAL A 512 29.24 -3.94 2.06
C VAL A 512 30.29 -5.02 2.21
N ARG A 513 31.07 -4.96 3.31
CA ARG A 513 31.88 -6.10 3.74
C ARG A 513 30.97 -7.17 4.36
N PRO A 514 31.03 -8.43 3.88
CA PRO A 514 30.29 -9.53 4.47
C PRO A 514 30.60 -9.71 5.96
N GLY A 515 29.60 -10.08 6.76
CA GLY A 515 29.74 -10.28 8.20
C GLY A 515 29.63 -9.01 9.04
N SER A 516 30.36 -7.93 8.69
CA SER A 516 30.30 -6.67 9.46
C SER A 516 29.16 -5.75 9.04
N GLY A 517 28.72 -5.82 7.77
CA GLY A 517 27.75 -4.89 7.19
C GLY A 517 28.32 -3.48 6.97
N GLU A 518 29.65 -3.34 7.04
CA GLU A 518 30.34 -2.08 6.81
C GLU A 518 30.19 -1.65 5.35
N VAL A 519 29.61 -0.47 5.11
CA VAL A 519 29.47 0.11 3.77
C VAL A 519 30.80 0.71 3.34
N VAL A 520 31.42 0.26 2.26
CA VAL A 520 32.70 0.82 1.77
C VAL A 520 32.52 1.84 0.64
N SER A 521 31.42 1.72 -0.09
CA SER A 521 30.97 2.66 -1.11
C SER A 521 29.48 2.47 -1.33
N TRP A 522 28.81 3.47 -1.87
CA TRP A 522 27.41 3.34 -2.23
C TRP A 522 27.07 4.22 -3.43
N ALA A 523 25.90 4.02 -3.98
CA ALA A 523 25.42 4.77 -5.12
C ALA A 523 23.91 4.94 -5.05
N SER A 524 23.39 6.00 -5.67
CA SER A 524 21.95 6.17 -5.85
C SER A 524 21.61 6.70 -7.23
N ARG A 525 20.46 6.30 -7.76
CA ARG A 525 19.88 6.86 -8.98
C ARG A 525 18.47 7.35 -8.70
N HIS A 526 18.14 8.54 -9.18
CA HIS A 526 16.84 9.17 -9.03
C HIS A 526 16.35 9.54 -10.42
N VAL A 527 15.26 8.90 -10.87
CA VAL A 527 14.59 9.28 -12.11
C VAL A 527 13.29 9.98 -11.76
N VAL A 528 13.10 11.17 -12.33
CA VAL A 528 11.91 11.99 -12.12
C VAL A 528 11.20 12.16 -13.45
N LYS A 529 9.99 11.60 -13.56
CA LYS A 529 9.13 11.73 -14.75
C LYS A 529 7.86 12.49 -14.41
N GLY A 530 7.57 13.57 -15.13
CA GLY A 530 6.36 14.37 -15.00
C GLY A 530 6.14 15.24 -16.24
N PRO A 531 5.02 15.99 -16.33
CA PRO A 531 4.66 16.76 -17.53
C PRO A 531 5.72 17.78 -17.99
N LYS A 532 6.55 18.26 -17.05
CA LYS A 532 7.62 19.24 -17.29
C LYS A 532 9.01 18.76 -16.84
N LYS A 533 9.11 17.50 -16.40
CA LYS A 533 10.35 16.94 -15.85
C LYS A 533 10.62 15.58 -16.45
N ASN A 534 11.78 15.45 -17.07
CA ASN A 534 12.37 14.15 -17.36
C ASN A 534 13.83 14.27 -16.93
N GLN A 535 14.14 13.75 -15.75
CA GLN A 535 15.47 13.85 -15.14
C GLN A 535 15.97 12.46 -14.76
N ASP A 536 17.26 12.23 -14.96
CA ASP A 536 18.01 11.07 -14.48
C ASP A 536 19.25 11.55 -13.74
N ILE A 537 19.30 11.24 -12.45
CA ILE A 537 20.31 11.72 -11.51
C ILE A 537 21.03 10.51 -10.95
N VAL A 538 22.29 10.31 -11.32
CA VAL A 538 23.14 9.23 -10.80
C VAL A 538 24.16 9.83 -9.83
N ASN A 539 24.29 9.24 -8.65
CA ASN A 539 25.23 9.64 -7.61
C ASN A 539 26.12 8.46 -7.24
N LEU A 540 27.43 8.68 -7.22
CA LEU A 540 28.43 7.72 -6.78
C LEU A 540 29.16 8.28 -5.56
N TYR A 541 29.19 7.49 -4.48
CA TYR A 541 29.77 7.86 -3.21
C TYR A 541 30.96 6.97 -2.89
N ARG A 542 32.11 7.59 -2.62
CA ARG A 542 33.34 6.92 -2.17
C ARG A 542 33.71 7.43 -0.79
N MET A 543 34.33 6.59 0.03
CA MET A 543 34.95 7.06 1.28
C MET A 543 35.92 8.19 0.95
N GLY A 544 35.72 9.36 1.57
CA GLY A 544 36.65 10.48 1.49
C GLY A 544 37.97 10.09 2.15
N GLY A 545 39.08 10.41 1.48
CA GLY A 545 40.42 10.31 2.05
C GLY A 545 40.69 11.40 3.07
#